data_AF-A0A954V3J1-F1
#
_entry.id   AF-A0A954V3J1-F1
#
_cell.length_a   1.000
_cell.length_b   1.000
_cell.length_c   1.000
_cell.angle_alpha   90.00
_cell.angle_beta   90.00
_cell.angle_gamma   90.00
#
_symmetry.space_group_name_H-M   'P 1'
#
loop_
_entity.id
_entity.type
_entity.pdbx_description
1 polymer ?
#
loop_
_entity_poly.entity_id
_entity_poly.type
_entity_poly.pdbx_seq_one_letter_code
_entity_poly.pdbx_strand_id
1 'polypeptide(L)'
;DFGFRFSDSQQTDDTTARVRGSAMPIDLRLSALNTYRFFYRARFGHNAAGQAELNAGFSEDSSAILGASLRAPLHNQLGLDVSTTYLIPPSQTDMAYTQDGWNLNLALVWTPGRSFGSDRDYYRPLLSVADNGSLFTRHVLR
;
A
#
# COMPACT_ATOMS: atom_id res chain seq x y z
N ASP A 1 5.26 -0.14 -18.62
CA ASP A 1 3.82 -0.37 -18.82
C ASP A 1 3.03 0.63 -17.99
N PHE A 2 1.93 1.14 -18.56
CA PHE A 2 0.97 2.00 -17.87
C PHE A 2 -0.30 1.20 -17.60
N GLY A 3 -0.95 1.46 -16.48
CA GLY A 3 -2.19 0.78 -16.15
C GLY A 3 -3.00 1.46 -15.05
N PHE A 4 -4.09 0.80 -14.69
CA PHE A 4 -5.05 1.26 -13.70
C PHE A 4 -5.39 0.13 -12.73
N ARG A 5 -5.58 0.46 -11.45
CA ARG A 5 -6.08 -0.44 -10.42
C ARG A 5 -7.07 0.27 -9.52
N PHE A 6 -8.07 -0.46 -9.04
CA PHE A 6 -9.03 0.02 -8.07
C PHE A 6 -9.15 -0.95 -6.90
N SER A 7 -9.51 -0.44 -5.72
CA SER A 7 -9.87 -1.22 -4.54
C SER A 7 -11.25 -0.80 -4.06
N ASP A 8 -12.07 -1.78 -3.71
CA ASP A 8 -13.42 -1.57 -3.23
C ASP A 8 -13.61 -2.24 -1.87
N SER A 9 -14.33 -1.55 -1.00
CA SER A 9 -14.62 -1.91 0.38
C SER A 9 -15.90 -2.73 0.44
N GLN A 10 -15.75 -4.02 0.75
CA GLN A 10 -16.89 -4.95 0.80
C GLN A 10 -17.64 -4.90 2.15
N GLN A 11 -17.03 -4.34 3.21
CA GLN A 11 -17.60 -4.36 4.56
C GLN A 11 -17.15 -3.16 5.41
N THR A 12 -18.09 -2.58 6.15
CA THR A 12 -17.83 -1.55 7.17
C THR A 12 -18.10 -2.14 8.55
N ASP A 13 -17.23 -1.87 9.53
CA ASP A 13 -17.37 -2.39 10.90
C ASP A 13 -17.34 -1.23 11.92
N ASP A 14 -18.18 -1.35 12.94
CA ASP A 14 -18.31 -0.36 14.01
C ASP A 14 -17.68 -0.95 15.29
N THR A 15 -16.62 -0.32 15.81
CA THR A 15 -15.89 -0.82 16.98
C THR A 15 -15.92 0.19 18.12
N THR A 16 -16.46 -0.20 19.26
CA THR A 16 -16.42 0.63 20.48
C THR A 16 -15.10 0.42 21.22
N ALA A 17 -14.31 1.48 21.41
CA ALA A 17 -13.03 1.42 22.13
C ALA A 17 -13.15 2.11 23.49
N ARG A 18 -12.70 1.43 24.56
CA ARG A 18 -12.71 1.99 25.91
C ARG A 18 -11.31 2.39 26.33
N VAL A 19 -11.06 3.70 26.45
CA VAL A 19 -9.81 4.21 27.01
C VAL A 19 -9.79 3.94 28.51
N ARG A 20 -8.75 3.26 28.99
CA ARG A 20 -8.59 2.91 30.40
C ARG A 20 -8.50 4.20 31.23
N GLY A 21 -9.50 4.46 32.07
CA GLY A 21 -9.60 5.68 32.89
C GLY A 21 -10.60 6.73 32.40
N SER A 22 -11.21 6.55 31.22
CA SER A 22 -12.35 7.38 30.77
C SER A 22 -13.67 6.87 31.34
N ALA A 23 -14.50 7.78 31.86
CA ALA A 23 -15.85 7.49 32.33
C ALA A 23 -16.81 7.16 31.16
N MET A 24 -16.51 7.62 29.95
CA MET A 24 -17.31 7.39 28.75
C MET A 24 -16.56 6.55 27.71
N PRO A 25 -17.21 5.56 27.08
CA PRO A 25 -16.66 4.87 25.92
C PRO A 25 -16.49 5.84 24.75
N ILE A 26 -15.50 5.59 23.89
CA ILE A 26 -15.33 6.31 22.62
C ILE A 26 -15.78 5.36 21.50
N ASP A 27 -16.76 5.78 20.73
CA ASP A 27 -17.26 4.99 19.60
C ASP A 27 -16.44 5.32 18.36
N LEU A 28 -15.76 4.32 17.81
CA LEU A 28 -14.89 4.45 16.64
C LEU A 28 -15.47 3.65 15.47
N ARG A 29 -15.79 4.33 14.37
CA ARG A 29 -16.22 3.66 13.15
C ARG A 29 -15.04 3.44 12.22
N LEU A 30 -14.76 2.19 11.85
CA LEU A 30 -13.66 1.82 10.95
C LEU A 30 -14.20 1.31 9.61
N SER A 31 -13.76 1.92 8.51
CA SER A 31 -14.15 1.49 7.16
C SER A 31 -12.95 1.46 6.23
N ALA A 32 -12.84 0.44 5.38
CA ALA A 32 -11.82 0.43 4.33
C ALA A 32 -12.13 1.48 3.26
N LEU A 33 -11.08 2.10 2.73
CA LEU A 33 -11.17 3.19 1.76
C LEU A 33 -11.19 2.65 0.32
N ASN A 34 -12.13 3.14 -0.48
CA ASN A 34 -12.16 2.89 -1.91
C ASN A 34 -11.08 3.73 -2.60
N THR A 35 -10.26 3.12 -3.47
CA THR A 35 -9.15 3.81 -4.14
C THR A 35 -9.14 3.56 -5.63
N TYR A 36 -8.77 4.57 -6.39
CA TYR A 36 -8.60 4.51 -7.84
C TYR A 36 -7.20 5.05 -8.18
N ARG A 37 -6.35 4.21 -8.76
CA ARG A 37 -4.92 4.49 -8.93
C ARG A 37 -4.45 4.18 -10.33
N PHE A 38 -3.78 5.14 -10.95
CA PHE A 38 -3.01 4.92 -12.16
C PHE A 38 -1.58 4.58 -11.76
N PHE A 39 -0.94 3.71 -12.54
CA PHE A 39 0.45 3.35 -12.30
C PHE A 39 1.24 3.35 -13.59
N TYR A 40 2.50 3.75 -13.48
CA TYR A 40 3.51 3.58 -14.50
C TYR A 40 4.64 2.72 -13.94
N ARG A 41 4.99 1.70 -14.70
CA ARG A 41 5.94 0.68 -14.29
C ARG A 41 7.02 0.51 -15.35
N ALA A 42 8.27 0.46 -14.91
CA ALA A 42 9.43 0.29 -15.76
C ALA A 42 10.22 -0.93 -15.28
N ARG A 43 10.66 -1.77 -16.22
CA ARG A 43 11.61 -2.84 -15.93
C ARG A 43 13.01 -2.37 -16.26
N PHE A 44 13.99 -2.82 -15.49
CA PHE A 44 15.39 -2.42 -15.64
C PHE A 44 16.33 -3.58 -15.26
N GLY A 45 17.63 -3.38 -15.50
CA GLY A 45 18.67 -4.37 -15.20
C GLY A 45 18.78 -5.47 -16.26
N HIS A 46 19.75 -6.35 -16.06
CA HIS A 46 19.99 -7.48 -16.95
C HIS A 46 18.75 -8.39 -17.01
N ASN A 47 18.32 -8.76 -18.22
CA ASN A 47 17.11 -9.55 -18.49
C ASN A 47 15.83 -9.01 -17.83
N ALA A 48 15.73 -7.69 -17.64
CA ALA A 48 14.55 -7.06 -17.02
C ALA A 48 14.21 -7.58 -15.61
N ALA A 49 15.23 -8.03 -14.86
CA ALA A 49 15.08 -8.62 -13.53
C ALA A 49 14.66 -7.61 -12.43
N GLY A 50 14.87 -6.31 -12.68
CA GLY A 50 14.40 -5.23 -11.81
C GLY A 50 13.10 -4.61 -12.32
N GLN A 51 12.31 -4.06 -11.39
CA GLN A 51 11.06 -3.38 -11.68
C GLN A 51 10.87 -2.19 -10.74
N ALA A 52 10.53 -1.04 -11.29
CA ALA A 52 10.11 0.14 -10.53
C ALA A 52 8.68 0.50 -10.95
N GLU A 53 7.84 0.90 -10.01
CA GLU A 53 6.49 1.39 -10.27
C GLU A 53 6.27 2.68 -9.49
N LEU A 54 5.69 3.68 -10.15
CA LEU A 54 5.11 4.85 -9.51
C LEU A 54 3.61 4.81 -9.72
N ASN A 55 2.84 5.14 -8.69
CA ASN A 55 1.40 5.22 -8.78
C ASN A 55 0.87 6.50 -8.14
N ALA A 56 -0.22 6.99 -8.71
CA ALA A 56 -0.93 8.16 -8.22
C ALA A 56 -2.43 7.94 -8.43
N GLY A 57 -3.23 8.45 -7.50
CA GLY A 57 -4.66 8.19 -7.49
C GLY A 57 -5.41 9.05 -6.51
N PHE A 58 -6.67 8.69 -6.34
CA PHE A 58 -7.58 9.36 -5.42
C PHE A 58 -8.52 8.34 -4.78
N SER A 59 -9.08 8.74 -3.65
CA SER A 59 -10.15 8.01 -2.98
C SER A 59 -11.52 8.58 -3.31
N GLU A 60 -12.56 7.85 -2.94
CA GLU A 60 -13.95 8.34 -2.99
C GLU A 60 -14.15 9.64 -2.19
N ASP A 61 -13.43 9.79 -1.07
CA ASP A 61 -13.49 10.94 -0.17
C ASP A 61 -12.56 12.10 -0.61
N SER A 62 -12.16 12.15 -1.89
CA SER A 62 -11.26 13.17 -2.45
C SER A 62 -9.86 13.24 -1.80
N SER A 63 -9.43 12.18 -1.11
CA SER A 63 -8.05 12.05 -0.64
C SER A 63 -7.14 11.69 -1.81
N ALA A 64 -5.97 12.32 -1.93
CA ALA A 64 -5.01 11.95 -2.95
C ALA A 64 -4.11 10.81 -2.46
N ILE A 65 -3.66 9.95 -3.38
CA ILE A 65 -2.79 8.82 -3.06
C ILE A 65 -1.56 8.87 -3.96
N LEU A 66 -0.39 8.70 -3.37
CA LEU A 66 0.88 8.57 -4.08
C LEU A 66 1.58 7.31 -3.61
N GLY A 67 2.23 6.59 -4.51
CA GLY A 67 2.97 5.40 -4.15
C GLY A 67 4.14 5.14 -5.08
N ALA A 68 5.12 4.44 -4.55
CA ALA A 68 6.28 3.98 -5.28
C ALA A 68 6.63 2.56 -4.84
N SER A 69 7.11 1.75 -5.77
CA SER A 69 7.70 0.46 -5.46
C SER A 69 8.94 0.21 -6.30
N LEU A 70 9.90 -0.49 -5.70
CA LEU A 70 11.16 -0.87 -6.29
C LEU A 70 11.44 -2.32 -5.94
N ARG A 71 11.65 -3.10 -6.99
CA ARG A 71 12.13 -4.45 -6.92
C ARG A 71 13.46 -4.52 -7.64
N ALA A 72 14.52 -4.89 -6.91
CA ALA A 72 15.88 -4.91 -7.45
C ALA A 72 16.59 -6.23 -7.15
N PRO A 73 17.26 -6.86 -8.14
CA PRO A 73 18.15 -7.98 -7.87
C PRO A 73 19.37 -7.49 -7.07
N LEU A 74 19.65 -8.13 -5.93
CA LEU A 74 20.87 -7.87 -5.15
C LEU A 74 21.98 -8.83 -5.58
N HIS A 75 21.65 -10.11 -5.67
CA HIS A 75 22.55 -11.17 -6.10
C HIS A 75 21.73 -12.29 -6.74
N ASN A 76 22.35 -13.21 -7.50
CA ASN A 76 21.68 -14.20 -8.34
C ASN A 76 20.30 -14.67 -7.83
N GLN A 77 20.20 -15.24 -6.62
CA GLN A 77 18.95 -15.76 -6.04
C GLN A 77 18.28 -14.82 -5.02
N LEU A 78 18.83 -13.62 -4.80
CA LEU A 78 18.45 -12.70 -3.74
C LEU A 78 18.02 -11.35 -4.33
N GLY A 79 16.84 -10.88 -3.94
CA GLY A 79 16.31 -9.59 -4.35
C GLY A 79 15.78 -8.78 -3.19
N LEU A 80 15.68 -7.49 -3.43
CA LEU A 80 15.06 -6.52 -2.54
C LEU A 80 13.72 -6.09 -3.13
N ASP A 81 12.70 -6.03 -2.28
CA ASP A 81 11.39 -5.46 -2.60
C ASP A 81 11.09 -4.33 -1.59
N VAL A 82 10.85 -3.13 -2.10
CA VAL A 82 10.56 -1.94 -1.30
C VAL A 82 9.31 -1.30 -1.88
N SER A 83 8.34 -0.97 -1.04
CA SER A 83 7.16 -0.20 -1.45
C SER A 83 6.82 0.84 -0.42
N THR A 84 6.31 1.98 -0.87
CA THR A 84 5.78 3.04 -0.02
C THR A 84 4.50 3.58 -0.63
N THR A 85 3.52 3.88 0.21
CA THR A 85 2.27 4.52 -0.20
C THR A 85 1.91 5.59 0.81
N TYR A 86 1.54 6.77 0.33
CA TYR A 86 1.14 7.91 1.12
C TYR A 86 -0.27 8.36 0.72
N LEU A 87 -1.12 8.55 1.72
CA LEU A 87 -2.49 9.03 1.60
C LEU A 87 -2.53 10.47 2.12
N ILE A 88 -2.82 11.39 1.21
CA ILE A 88 -2.96 12.82 1.49
C ILE A 88 -4.44 13.11 1.74
N PRO A 89 -4.83 13.58 2.94
CA PRO A 89 -6.22 13.88 3.26
C PRO A 89 -6.71 15.15 2.56
N PRO A 90 -8.03 15.33 2.39
CA PRO A 90 -8.60 16.55 1.84
C PRO A 90 -8.33 17.76 2.75
N SER A 91 -8.07 18.92 2.15
CA SER A 91 -7.58 20.14 2.79
C SER A 91 -8.59 20.89 3.69
N GLN A 92 -9.73 20.28 4.04
CA GLN A 92 -10.84 20.97 4.73
C GLN A 92 -10.98 20.65 6.22
N THR A 93 -10.07 19.89 6.81
CA THR A 93 -10.12 19.55 8.25
C THR A 93 -8.98 20.25 9.01
N ASP A 94 -9.33 21.00 10.07
CA ASP A 94 -8.39 21.66 11.00
C ASP A 94 -7.40 20.69 11.69
N MET A 95 -7.58 19.38 11.48
CA MET A 95 -6.72 18.28 11.92
C MET A 95 -6.31 17.36 10.77
N ALA A 96 -5.97 17.89 9.58
CA ALA A 96 -5.55 17.08 8.44
C ALA A 96 -4.50 16.00 8.79
N TYR A 97 -3.54 16.32 9.67
CA TYR A 97 -2.48 15.41 10.10
C TYR A 97 -2.95 14.14 10.82
N THR A 98 -4.16 14.08 11.40
CA THR A 98 -4.68 12.85 12.03
C THR A 98 -5.27 11.87 11.01
N GLN A 99 -5.55 12.33 9.80
CA GLN A 99 -6.08 11.54 8.69
C GLN A 99 -5.01 11.16 7.66
N ASP A 100 -3.77 11.62 7.85
CA ASP A 100 -2.61 11.20 7.07
C ASP A 100 -2.35 9.70 7.26
N GLY A 101 -2.18 8.99 6.14
CA GLY A 101 -1.86 7.57 6.14
C GLY A 101 -0.56 7.31 5.39
N TRP A 102 0.32 6.47 5.95
CA TRP A 102 1.50 6.00 5.23
C TRP A 102 1.69 4.50 5.43
N ASN A 103 2.22 3.85 4.39
CA ASN A 103 2.66 2.47 4.43
C ASN A 103 4.09 2.41 3.89
N LEU A 104 4.94 1.63 4.56
CA LEU A 104 6.28 1.29 4.09
C LEU A 104 6.45 -0.22 4.23
N ASN A 105 6.90 -0.85 3.17
CA ASN A 105 7.26 -2.25 3.13
C ASN A 105 8.70 -2.40 2.63
N LEU A 106 9.42 -3.32 3.30
CA LEU A 106 10.79 -3.68 2.99
C LEU A 106 10.91 -5.19 3.16
N ALA A 107 11.18 -5.90 2.06
CA ALA A 107 11.32 -7.34 2.05
C ALA A 107 12.59 -7.78 1.34
N LEU A 108 13.27 -8.76 1.94
CA LEU A 108 14.35 -9.50 1.31
C LEU A 108 13.78 -10.81 0.77
N VAL A 109 13.91 -11.03 -0.53
CA VAL A 109 13.32 -12.17 -1.23
C VAL A 109 14.42 -13.12 -1.67
N TRP A 110 14.34 -14.37 -1.24
CA TRP A 110 15.25 -15.42 -1.67
C TRP A 110 14.50 -16.44 -2.55
N THR A 111 14.99 -16.67 -3.77
CA THR A 111 14.46 -17.61 -4.74
C THR A 111 15.44 -18.78 -4.94
N PRO A 112 15.39 -19.85 -4.13
CA PRO A 112 16.33 -20.96 -4.24
C PRO A 112 16.23 -21.64 -5.61
N GLY A 113 17.38 -21.89 -6.24
CA GLY A 113 17.48 -22.61 -7.51
C GLY A 113 17.07 -21.82 -8.76
N ARG A 114 16.75 -20.53 -8.64
CA ARG A 114 16.42 -19.65 -9.76
C ARG A 114 16.97 -18.25 -9.55
N SER A 115 17.35 -17.58 -10.64
CA SER A 115 17.71 -16.17 -10.56
C SER A 115 16.49 -15.33 -10.20
N PHE A 116 16.67 -14.40 -9.27
CA PHE A 116 15.66 -13.42 -8.91
C PHE A 116 15.26 -12.60 -10.13
N GLY A 117 13.96 -12.33 -10.27
CA GLY A 117 13.45 -11.56 -11.40
C GLY A 117 13.61 -12.24 -12.76
N SER A 118 13.77 -13.58 -12.81
CA SER A 118 13.74 -14.31 -14.08
C SER A 118 12.45 -14.00 -14.84
N ASP A 119 12.50 -13.99 -16.16
CA ASP A 119 11.41 -13.61 -17.08
C ASP A 119 10.06 -14.32 -16.86
N ARG A 120 10.06 -15.38 -16.04
CA ARG A 120 8.87 -16.09 -15.57
C ARG A 120 8.49 -15.62 -14.16
N ASP A 121 7.41 -14.85 -14.10
CA ASP A 121 6.79 -14.29 -12.87
C ASP A 121 6.24 -15.36 -11.89
N TYR A 122 6.33 -16.66 -12.23
CA TYR A 122 5.83 -17.79 -11.43
C TYR A 122 6.46 -17.91 -10.04
N TYR A 123 7.67 -17.37 -9.84
CA TYR A 123 8.38 -17.43 -8.56
C TYR A 123 8.20 -16.17 -7.71
N ARG A 124 7.31 -15.27 -8.13
CA ARG A 124 6.95 -14.09 -7.37
C ARG A 124 6.00 -14.49 -6.22
N PRO A 125 6.23 -14.00 -4.99
CA PRO A 125 5.24 -14.10 -3.94
C PRO A 125 3.91 -13.50 -4.42
N LEU A 126 2.84 -14.28 -4.39
CA LEU A 126 1.50 -13.82 -4.79
C LEU A 126 0.98 -12.71 -3.87
N LEU A 127 1.47 -12.69 -2.63
CA LEU A 127 1.16 -11.69 -1.63
C LEU A 127 2.46 -11.09 -1.12
N SER A 128 2.57 -9.77 -1.12
CA SER A 128 3.63 -9.07 -0.39
C SER A 128 3.32 -9.18 1.09
N VAL A 129 4.08 -10.00 1.81
CA VAL A 129 3.91 -10.19 3.25
C VAL A 129 4.23 -8.88 3.95
N ALA A 130 3.32 -8.41 4.81
CA ALA A 130 3.40 -7.13 5.55
C ALA A 130 3.31 -5.84 4.69
N ASP A 131 2.93 -5.94 3.41
CA ASP A 131 2.55 -4.77 2.61
C ASP A 131 1.03 -4.55 2.68
N ASN A 132 0.62 -3.45 3.30
CA ASN A 132 -0.77 -3.03 3.42
C ASN A 132 -1.05 -1.77 2.58
N GLY A 133 -0.18 -1.39 1.63
CA GLY A 133 -0.35 -0.18 0.82
C GLY A 133 -1.62 -0.18 -0.07
N SER A 134 -2.24 -1.35 -0.25
CA SER A 134 -3.53 -1.50 -0.93
C SER A 134 -4.73 -1.23 -0.02
N LEU A 135 -4.58 -1.29 1.31
CA LEU A 135 -5.66 -1.19 2.29
C LEU A 135 -5.42 -0.02 3.25
N PHE A 136 -6.15 1.07 3.03
CA PHE A 136 -6.22 2.18 3.99
C PHE A 136 -7.54 2.12 4.75
N THR A 137 -7.50 2.40 6.04
CA THR A 137 -8.69 2.50 6.89
C THR A 137 -9.00 3.97 7.18
N ARG A 138 -10.29 4.28 7.19
CA ARG A 138 -10.84 5.54 7.69
C ARG A 138 -11.38 5.31 9.09
N HIS A 139 -11.17 6.31 9.95
CA HIS A 139 -11.80 6.37 11.26
C HIS A 139 -12.61 7.66 11.39
N VAL A 140 -13.82 7.55 11.94
CA VAL A 140 -14.67 8.70 12.26
C VAL A 140 -14.98 8.64 13.75
N LEU A 141 -14.65 9.71 14.47
CA LEU A 141 -15.01 9.90 15.88
C LEU A 141 -16.44 10.42 15.95
N ARG A 142 -17.26 9.81 16.82
CA ARG A 142 -18.61 10.30 17.15
C ARG A 142 -18.67 10.79 18.58
#